data_AF-A0A2A9F0S3-F1
#
_entry.id   AF-A0A2A9F0S3-F1
#
_cell.length_a   1.000
_cell.length_b   1.000
_cell.length_c   1.000
_cell.angle_alpha   90.00
_cell.angle_beta   90.00
_cell.angle_gamma   90.00
#
_symmetry.space_group_name_H-M   'P 1'
#
loop_
_entity.id
_entity.type
_entity.pdbx_description
1 polymer ?
#
loop_
_entity_poly.entity_id
_entity_poly.type
_entity_poly.pdbx_seq_one_letter_code
_entity_poly.pdbx_strand_id
1 'polypeptide(L)'
;MSAPVVVAVVVSYNRAELLGAALDALADQKRPVDRVVVVDNASTDDALQVARNHPSVPHVVALARNTGGAGGFAAGIATAVADLGADLVWVMDDDTIPTPTALGELLAARDAYDGDVTALASRVVWTDGSDHPMNTPRQHPRASAADVSRARAAGAMPVRSMSFVSMLIDAVAIRRSGLPVTDYFIWNDDFEYSTRLLRGRVGLYVPGSVVEHRTKKLGATDADPGPRFYYEVRNKIWMFSRSPALSFGERVLYGGSTVRRWVRTFVRSADRRTLWRAGGRGLWHGLTKHPRPDTEVLSGVGPAALTVARLGAGAALPAPVHVNRIAAAPGTFVSGEPLTDARFSVLLPVYRGDDAAHLERGFRSVSVDQTLPPDEIVVVRDGPVGAEIAAVLDRLDEITDVPVKVVRLPHNLGLARALEEGLAACTHEIVARADADDISLPDRFATQVPLVASGFDLVGSAICEFEDDEHERGMVRVPPTGAAIAESARFRDPFNHPSVVYRRSAVAAVGGYEHLDLMEDYLLFARMIAAGAHAENVTEPLVLYRVGAGAYARRGGRRLLASELALQRTLHTEGFVSTPQMVRNVVVRAGYRLVPQRLRRAGYQSFVRRRGGYVPDDL
;
A
#
# COMPACT_ATOMS: atom_id res chain seq x y z
N MET A 1 -5.65 -23.70 17.08
CA MET A 1 -4.66 -22.69 16.65
C MET A 1 -3.64 -22.54 17.77
N SER A 2 -2.36 -22.40 17.47
CA SER A 2 -1.34 -22.11 18.49
C SER A 2 -1.61 -20.74 19.12
N ALA A 3 -1.22 -20.55 20.39
CA ALA A 3 -1.30 -19.23 21.03
C ALA A 3 -0.40 -18.23 20.27
N PRO A 4 -0.84 -16.96 20.12
CA PRO A 4 -0.05 -15.95 19.41
C PRO A 4 1.24 -15.61 20.16
N VAL A 5 2.33 -15.42 19.42
CA VAL A 5 3.61 -14.93 19.95
C VAL A 5 3.49 -13.44 20.25
N VAL A 6 3.52 -13.08 21.54
CA VAL A 6 3.45 -11.72 22.04
C VAL A 6 4.85 -11.22 22.38
N VAL A 7 5.29 -10.14 21.72
CA VAL A 7 6.55 -9.47 22.02
C VAL A 7 6.27 -8.09 22.62
N ALA A 8 6.72 -7.85 23.84
CA ALA A 8 6.67 -6.53 24.44
C ALA A 8 7.81 -5.65 23.91
N VAL A 9 7.53 -4.38 23.66
CA VAL A 9 8.51 -3.38 23.21
C VAL A 9 8.50 -2.23 24.20
N VAL A 10 9.64 -2.00 24.85
CA VAL A 10 9.85 -0.92 25.81
C VAL A 10 10.87 0.05 25.25
N VAL A 11 10.54 1.34 25.19
CA VAL A 11 11.48 2.40 24.76
C VAL A 11 11.93 3.18 25.97
N SER A 12 13.25 3.33 26.14
CA SER A 12 13.84 4.05 27.27
C SER A 12 14.80 5.15 26.87
N TYR A 13 14.81 6.23 27.66
CA TYR A 13 15.79 7.31 27.56
C TYR A 13 15.99 7.97 28.94
N ASN A 14 17.14 7.70 29.57
CA ASN A 14 17.57 8.30 30.84
C ASN A 14 16.63 8.06 32.04
N ARG A 15 16.16 6.82 32.21
CA ARG A 15 15.25 6.42 33.28
C ARG A 15 15.51 4.99 33.79
N ALA A 16 16.76 4.68 34.11
CA ALA A 16 17.20 3.35 34.53
C ALA A 16 16.30 2.66 35.57
N GLU A 17 15.90 3.37 36.64
CA GLU A 17 15.04 2.81 37.70
C GLU A 17 13.63 2.45 37.21
N LEU A 18 13.02 3.30 36.38
CA LEU A 18 11.68 3.07 35.86
C LEU A 18 11.70 1.91 34.85
N LEU A 19 12.72 1.86 33.99
CA LEU A 19 12.94 0.76 33.07
C LEU A 19 13.05 -0.58 33.81
N GLY A 20 13.83 -0.64 34.90
CA GLY A 20 13.92 -1.83 35.74
C GLY A 20 12.55 -2.28 36.25
N ALA A 21 11.79 -1.36 36.84
CA ALA A 21 10.45 -1.66 37.34
C ALA A 21 9.46 -2.10 36.24
N ALA A 22 9.55 -1.54 35.03
CA ALA A 22 8.73 -1.96 33.89
C ALA A 22 9.08 -3.38 33.43
N LEU A 23 10.36 -3.74 33.42
CA LEU A 23 10.82 -5.09 33.07
C LEU A 23 10.44 -6.14 34.13
N ASP A 24 10.53 -5.80 35.41
CA ASP A 24 10.03 -6.64 36.50
C ASP A 24 8.52 -6.91 36.33
N ALA A 25 7.73 -5.86 36.08
CA ALA A 25 6.29 -5.98 35.88
C ALA A 25 5.90 -6.77 34.61
N LEU A 26 6.72 -6.72 33.56
CA LEU A 26 6.56 -7.58 32.38
C LEU A 26 6.90 -9.05 32.67
N ALA A 27 7.90 -9.31 33.52
CA ALA A 27 8.25 -10.67 33.96
C ALA A 27 7.18 -11.28 34.87
N ASP A 28 6.50 -10.46 35.67
CA ASP A 28 5.45 -10.86 36.61
C ASP A 28 4.05 -11.06 35.97
N GLN A 29 3.93 -10.97 34.64
CA GLN A 29 2.64 -11.18 33.97
C GLN A 29 2.17 -12.64 34.13
N LYS A 30 0.93 -12.82 34.60
CA LYS A 30 0.29 -14.14 34.76
C LYS A 30 0.11 -14.88 33.42
N ARG A 31 -0.13 -14.13 32.34
CA ARG A 31 0.16 -14.58 30.98
C ARG A 31 1.50 -13.96 30.60
N PRO A 32 2.61 -14.71 30.62
CA PRO A 32 3.93 -14.16 30.31
C PRO A 32 3.94 -13.55 28.90
N VAL A 33 4.77 -12.55 28.66
CA VAL A 33 5.16 -12.21 27.29
C VAL A 33 6.12 -13.27 26.76
N ASP A 34 6.09 -13.54 25.46
CA ASP A 34 6.95 -14.58 24.88
C ASP A 34 8.37 -14.05 24.69
N ARG A 35 8.52 -12.74 24.40
CA ARG A 35 9.82 -12.03 24.33
C ARG A 35 9.66 -10.57 24.73
N VAL A 36 10.77 -9.93 25.11
CA VAL A 36 10.85 -8.48 25.37
C VAL A 36 11.93 -7.87 24.49
N VAL A 37 11.62 -6.75 23.85
CA VAL A 37 12.57 -5.86 23.17
C VAL A 37 12.69 -4.59 24.01
N VAL A 38 13.92 -4.22 24.36
CA VAL A 38 14.21 -2.93 25.00
C VAL A 38 14.98 -2.08 24.02
N VAL A 39 14.44 -0.92 23.68
CA VAL A 39 15.12 0.07 22.85
C VAL A 39 15.74 1.13 23.76
N ASP A 40 17.05 1.07 23.91
CA ASP A 40 17.81 2.15 24.54
C ASP A 40 18.02 3.26 23.52
N ASN A 41 17.37 4.41 23.72
CA ASN A 41 17.36 5.52 22.77
C ASN A 41 18.55 6.47 22.98
N ALA A 42 19.74 5.90 23.11
CA ALA A 42 21.00 6.55 23.48
C ALA A 42 20.98 7.16 24.89
N SER A 43 20.66 6.35 25.90
CA SER A 43 20.70 6.82 27.28
C SER A 43 22.13 7.12 27.72
N THR A 44 22.25 8.11 28.60
CA THR A 44 23.49 8.55 29.24
C THR A 44 23.55 8.15 30.72
N ASP A 45 22.46 7.63 31.27
CA ASP A 45 22.42 6.97 32.58
C ASP A 45 22.63 5.45 32.44
N ASP A 46 22.35 4.70 33.50
CA ASP A 46 22.54 3.24 33.55
C ASP A 46 21.43 2.43 32.85
N ALA A 47 20.51 3.04 32.11
CA ALA A 47 19.36 2.33 31.52
C ALA A 47 19.79 1.19 30.58
N LEU A 48 20.85 1.39 29.79
CA LEU A 48 21.39 0.35 28.91
C LEU A 48 21.94 -0.85 29.70
N GLN A 49 22.60 -0.60 30.82
CA GLN A 49 23.16 -1.62 31.72
C GLN A 49 22.02 -2.36 32.42
N VAL A 50 21.01 -1.64 32.91
CA VAL A 50 19.79 -2.24 33.48
C VAL A 50 19.15 -3.18 32.47
N ALA A 51 18.95 -2.75 31.23
CA ALA A 51 18.37 -3.60 30.19
C ALA A 51 19.20 -4.88 29.93
N ARG A 52 20.52 -4.75 29.78
CA ARG A 52 21.43 -5.86 29.46
C ARG A 52 21.57 -6.88 30.60
N ASN A 53 21.50 -6.42 31.84
CA ASN A 53 21.72 -7.25 33.02
C ASN A 53 20.40 -7.76 33.62
N HIS A 54 19.25 -7.39 33.06
CA HIS A 54 17.96 -7.77 33.60
C HIS A 54 17.74 -9.30 33.54
N PRO A 55 17.21 -9.95 34.59
CA PRO A 55 17.00 -11.40 34.62
C PRO A 55 16.09 -11.96 33.53
N SER A 56 15.19 -11.14 32.96
CA SER A 56 14.33 -11.54 31.84
C SER A 56 15.05 -11.65 30.49
N VAL A 57 16.33 -11.26 30.43
CA VAL A 57 17.21 -11.33 29.24
C VAL A 57 16.54 -10.71 27.99
N PRO A 58 16.15 -9.42 28.03
CA PRO A 58 15.48 -8.79 26.90
C PRO A 58 16.41 -8.68 25.68
N HIS A 59 15.81 -8.63 24.49
CA HIS A 59 16.51 -8.28 23.27
C HIS A 59 16.79 -6.77 23.26
N VAL A 60 18.04 -6.37 23.53
CA VAL A 60 18.41 -4.96 23.66
C VAL A 60 18.82 -4.36 22.31
N VAL A 61 18.10 -3.32 21.89
CA VAL A 61 18.40 -2.48 20.73
C VAL A 61 18.96 -1.14 21.23
N ALA A 62 20.28 -0.98 21.18
CA ALA A 62 20.93 0.28 21.55
C ALA A 62 21.08 1.19 20.32
N LEU A 63 20.47 2.37 20.37
CA LEU A 63 20.57 3.38 19.32
C LEU A 63 21.76 4.31 19.58
N ALA A 64 22.51 4.67 18.53
CA ALA A 64 23.68 5.52 18.66
C ALA A 64 23.36 7.01 18.98
N ARG A 65 22.10 7.42 18.80
CA ARG A 65 21.61 8.77 19.14
C ARG A 65 20.14 8.72 19.51
N ASN A 66 19.68 9.71 20.26
CA ASN A 66 18.27 9.87 20.58
C ASN A 66 17.47 10.24 19.33
N THR A 67 16.52 9.37 18.97
CA THR A 67 15.63 9.52 17.81
C THR A 67 14.20 9.89 18.20
N GLY A 68 13.98 10.21 19.47
CA GLY A 68 12.67 10.47 20.06
C GLY A 68 11.86 9.20 20.28
N GLY A 69 10.67 9.33 20.87
CA GLY A 69 9.76 8.20 21.09
C GLY A 69 9.38 7.52 19.78
N ALA A 70 9.08 8.30 18.74
CA ALA A 70 8.71 7.78 17.42
C ALA A 70 9.79 6.88 16.82
N GLY A 71 11.06 7.31 16.87
CA GLY A 71 12.20 6.53 16.39
C GLY A 71 12.45 5.27 17.21
N GLY A 72 12.37 5.38 18.54
CA GLY A 72 12.52 4.24 19.44
C GLY A 72 11.45 3.17 19.22
N PHE A 73 10.17 3.57 19.17
CA PHE A 73 9.08 2.63 18.93
C PHE A 73 9.16 2.01 17.52
N ALA A 74 9.52 2.77 16.49
CA ALA A 74 9.70 2.21 15.16
C ALA A 74 10.80 1.13 15.12
N ALA A 75 11.95 1.38 15.75
CA ALA A 75 13.03 0.40 15.86
C ALA A 75 12.58 -0.85 16.61
N GLY A 76 11.94 -0.68 17.78
CA GLY A 76 11.51 -1.80 18.61
C GLY A 76 10.41 -2.64 17.97
N ILE A 77 9.40 -2.01 17.36
CA ILE A 77 8.33 -2.69 16.61
C ILE A 77 8.93 -3.45 15.42
N ALA A 78 9.87 -2.85 14.69
CA ALA A 78 10.49 -3.51 13.55
C ALA A 78 11.26 -4.77 13.98
N THR A 79 12.06 -4.69 15.04
CA THR A 79 12.76 -5.84 15.61
C THR A 79 11.79 -6.92 16.10
N ALA A 80 10.71 -6.54 16.80
CA ALA A 80 9.70 -7.50 17.25
C ALA A 80 9.08 -8.29 16.09
N VAL A 81 8.71 -7.61 15.00
CA VAL A 81 8.03 -8.23 13.85
C VAL A 81 8.99 -8.99 12.93
N ALA A 82 10.12 -8.38 12.57
CA ALA A 82 11.02 -8.92 11.55
C ALA A 82 12.03 -9.92 12.11
N ASP A 83 12.60 -9.64 13.29
CA ASP A 83 13.69 -10.44 13.84
C ASP A 83 13.18 -11.47 14.87
N LEU A 84 12.07 -11.18 15.55
CA LEU A 84 11.53 -12.03 16.62
C LEU A 84 10.22 -12.75 16.28
N GLY A 85 9.65 -12.52 15.09
CA GLY A 85 8.48 -13.25 14.61
C GLY A 85 7.21 -13.01 15.43
N ALA A 86 7.02 -11.80 15.94
CA ALA A 86 5.82 -11.45 16.71
C ALA A 86 4.53 -11.60 15.87
N ASP A 87 3.51 -12.20 16.47
CA ASP A 87 2.12 -12.12 15.99
C ASP A 87 1.41 -10.89 16.60
N LEU A 88 1.80 -10.54 17.83
CA LEU A 88 1.33 -9.39 18.58
C LEU A 88 2.49 -8.60 19.16
N VAL A 89 2.43 -7.28 19.02
CA VAL A 89 3.43 -6.37 19.59
C VAL A 89 2.78 -5.52 20.66
N TRP A 90 3.25 -5.63 21.90
CA TRP A 90 2.76 -4.82 23.02
C TRP A 90 3.74 -3.70 23.34
N VAL A 91 3.42 -2.48 22.91
CA VAL A 91 4.31 -1.33 23.09
C VAL A 91 3.96 -0.57 24.37
N MET A 92 5.01 -0.11 25.07
CA MET A 92 4.90 0.74 26.26
C MET A 92 6.14 1.63 26.48
N ASP A 93 5.94 2.73 27.20
CA ASP A 93 7.02 3.57 27.69
C ASP A 93 7.71 2.91 28.91
N ASP A 94 8.96 3.30 29.20
CA ASP A 94 9.73 2.80 30.35
C ASP A 94 9.16 3.17 31.73
N ASP A 95 8.20 4.10 31.80
CA ASP A 95 7.47 4.49 33.01
C ASP A 95 6.05 3.89 33.07
N THR A 96 5.77 2.91 32.22
CA THR A 96 4.52 2.14 32.25
C THR A 96 4.72 0.83 32.99
N ILE A 97 3.98 0.64 34.08
CA ILE A 97 4.04 -0.55 34.92
C ILE A 97 2.74 -1.34 34.74
N PRO A 98 2.73 -2.43 33.94
CA PRO A 98 1.54 -3.24 33.78
C PRO A 98 1.20 -4.02 35.06
N THR A 99 -0.08 -4.09 35.40
CA THR A 99 -0.53 -5.01 36.46
C THR A 99 -0.35 -6.47 36.02
N PRO A 100 -0.24 -7.44 36.94
CA PRO A 100 0.04 -8.85 36.58
C PRO A 100 -0.96 -9.51 35.61
N THR A 101 -2.17 -8.96 35.46
CA THR A 101 -3.21 -9.48 34.56
C THR A 101 -3.34 -8.69 33.25
N ALA A 102 -2.62 -7.58 33.07
CA ALA A 102 -2.84 -6.65 31.97
C ALA A 102 -2.79 -7.33 30.59
N LEU A 103 -1.76 -8.13 30.30
CA LEU A 103 -1.69 -8.83 29.02
C LEU A 103 -2.83 -9.85 28.86
N GLY A 104 -3.13 -10.60 29.92
CA GLY A 104 -4.21 -11.60 29.92
C GLY A 104 -5.57 -10.98 29.59
N GLU A 105 -5.86 -9.81 30.14
CA GLU A 105 -7.11 -9.07 29.91
C GLU A 105 -7.20 -8.53 28.46
N LEU A 106 -6.09 -8.05 27.88
CA LEU A 106 -6.06 -7.64 26.48
C LEU A 106 -6.32 -8.83 25.54
N LEU A 107 -5.72 -9.99 25.82
CA LEU A 107 -5.92 -11.20 25.01
C LEU A 107 -7.34 -11.76 25.19
N ALA A 108 -7.86 -11.78 26.42
CA ALA A 108 -9.23 -12.22 26.68
C ALA A 108 -10.26 -11.34 25.96
N ALA A 109 -10.08 -10.01 25.98
CA ALA A 109 -10.94 -9.09 25.24
C ALA A 109 -10.80 -9.26 23.73
N ARG A 110 -9.61 -9.58 23.22
CA ARG A 110 -9.39 -9.90 21.80
C ARG A 110 -10.15 -11.17 21.40
N ASP A 111 -10.02 -12.25 22.18
CA ASP A 111 -10.60 -13.55 21.88
C ASP A 111 -12.13 -13.54 22.03
N ALA A 112 -12.66 -12.73 22.96
CA ALA A 112 -14.10 -12.58 23.17
C ALA A 112 -14.78 -11.67 22.14
N TYR A 113 -14.02 -10.88 21.36
CA TYR A 113 -14.58 -9.98 20.37
C TYR A 113 -14.95 -10.73 19.09
N ASP A 114 -16.21 -10.58 18.66
CA ASP A 114 -16.71 -11.13 17.40
C ASP A 114 -16.20 -10.29 16.20
N GLY A 115 -14.98 -10.59 15.75
CA GLY A 115 -14.32 -10.02 14.58
C GLY A 115 -12.81 -9.79 14.77
N ASP A 116 -12.16 -9.24 13.74
CA ASP A 116 -10.71 -8.98 13.79
C ASP A 116 -10.37 -7.69 14.54
N VAL A 117 -9.71 -7.84 15.69
CA VAL A 117 -9.19 -6.70 16.46
C VAL A 117 -7.79 -6.33 15.99
N THR A 118 -7.61 -5.07 15.57
CA THR A 118 -6.32 -4.56 15.07
C THR A 118 -5.39 -4.07 16.17
N ALA A 119 -5.94 -3.38 17.17
CA ALA A 119 -5.18 -2.91 18.31
C ALA A 119 -6.04 -2.78 19.57
N LEU A 120 -5.43 -2.99 20.72
CA LEU A 120 -6.06 -2.87 22.04
C LEU A 120 -5.26 -1.92 22.94
N ALA A 121 -5.96 -1.10 23.71
CA ALA A 121 -5.38 -0.17 24.68
C ALA A 121 -5.79 -0.56 26.10
N SER A 122 -4.84 -0.48 27.02
CA SER A 122 -5.10 -0.66 28.45
C SER A 122 -5.70 0.59 29.09
N ARG A 123 -6.39 0.43 30.21
CA ARG A 123 -6.68 1.50 31.17
C ARG A 123 -5.38 1.99 31.79
N VAL A 124 -5.14 3.29 31.69
CA VAL A 124 -3.97 3.94 32.25
C VAL A 124 -4.36 4.66 33.54
N VAL A 125 -3.73 4.27 34.64
CA VAL A 125 -3.93 4.89 35.96
C VAL A 125 -2.68 5.62 36.42
N TRP A 126 -2.84 6.55 37.35
CA TRP A 126 -1.76 7.15 38.11
C TRP A 126 -1.28 6.22 39.23
N THR A 127 -0.20 6.60 39.91
CA THR A 127 0.38 5.87 41.05
C THR A 127 -0.58 5.71 42.24
N ASP A 128 -1.67 6.49 42.29
CA ASP A 128 -2.75 6.39 43.29
C ASP A 128 -3.96 5.57 42.83
N GLY A 129 -3.91 5.00 41.62
CA GLY A 129 -4.99 4.21 41.00
C GLY A 129 -6.09 5.03 40.32
N SER A 130 -6.03 6.36 40.35
CA SER A 130 -6.97 7.22 39.61
C SER A 130 -6.69 7.21 38.10
N ASP A 131 -7.69 7.48 37.26
CA ASP A 131 -7.49 7.51 35.80
C ASP A 131 -6.50 8.62 35.39
N HIS A 132 -5.51 8.26 34.57
CA HIS A 132 -4.52 9.23 34.10
C HIS A 132 -5.16 10.20 33.08
N PRO A 133 -5.23 11.53 33.36
CA PRO A 133 -5.99 12.47 32.55
C PRO A 133 -5.41 12.69 31.14
N MET A 134 -4.13 12.38 30.94
CA MET A 134 -3.49 12.40 29.61
C MET A 134 -3.96 11.28 28.68
N ASN A 135 -4.41 10.15 29.24
CA ASN A 135 -4.72 8.92 28.50
C ASN A 135 -6.21 8.56 28.59
N THR A 136 -7.06 9.53 28.96
CA THR A 136 -8.51 9.30 29.07
C THR A 136 -9.07 8.79 27.74
N PRO A 137 -9.67 7.60 27.72
CA PRO A 137 -10.15 6.99 26.51
C PRO A 137 -11.35 7.77 25.97
N ARG A 138 -11.53 7.75 24.65
CA ARG A 138 -12.70 8.33 24.00
C ARG A 138 -13.34 7.31 23.09
N GLN A 139 -14.62 7.07 23.31
CA GLN A 139 -15.40 6.22 22.41
C GLN A 139 -15.28 6.76 20.98
N HIS A 140 -15.10 5.84 20.04
CA HIS A 140 -15.03 6.14 18.63
C HIS A 140 -16.32 6.89 18.19
N PRO A 141 -16.22 8.15 17.71
CA PRO A 141 -17.38 9.03 17.56
C PRO A 141 -18.35 8.58 16.47
N ARG A 142 -17.92 7.67 15.58
CA ARG A 142 -18.75 7.09 14.50
C ARG A 142 -18.98 5.58 14.68
N ALA A 143 -18.73 5.03 15.87
CA ALA A 143 -19.00 3.61 16.11
C ALA A 143 -20.51 3.39 16.04
N SER A 144 -20.94 2.37 15.30
CA SER A 144 -22.35 1.98 15.23
C SER A 144 -22.80 1.38 16.57
N ALA A 145 -24.10 1.34 16.82
CA ALA A 145 -24.64 0.66 17.99
C ALA A 145 -24.21 -0.82 18.05
N ALA A 146 -24.08 -1.47 16.89
CA ALA A 146 -23.58 -2.83 16.80
C ALA A 146 -22.10 -2.93 17.20
N ASP A 147 -21.24 -2.01 16.75
CA ASP A 147 -19.81 -1.99 17.14
C ASP A 147 -19.66 -1.80 18.65
N VAL A 148 -20.45 -0.88 19.23
CA VAL A 148 -20.47 -0.63 20.67
C VAL A 148 -20.95 -1.86 21.43
N SER A 149 -21.99 -2.53 20.95
CA SER A 149 -22.53 -3.74 21.58
C SER A 149 -21.51 -4.89 21.53
N ARG A 150 -20.86 -5.14 20.39
CA ARG A 150 -19.83 -6.19 20.26
C ARG A 150 -18.63 -5.90 21.15
N ALA A 151 -18.13 -4.66 21.15
CA ALA A 151 -17.04 -4.26 22.03
C ALA A 151 -17.42 -4.45 23.51
N ARG A 152 -18.63 -4.05 23.92
CA ARG A 152 -19.10 -4.22 25.31
C ARG A 152 -19.23 -5.70 25.69
N ALA A 153 -19.67 -6.57 24.79
CA ALA A 153 -19.73 -8.02 25.02
C ALA A 153 -18.34 -8.62 25.30
N ALA A 154 -17.30 -8.06 24.69
CA ALA A 154 -15.90 -8.39 24.95
C ALA A 154 -15.28 -7.60 26.13
N GLY A 155 -16.09 -6.93 26.95
CA GLY A 155 -15.61 -6.14 28.08
C GLY A 155 -14.85 -4.87 27.70
N ALA A 156 -15.02 -4.36 26.47
CA ALA A 156 -14.24 -3.27 25.90
C ALA A 156 -15.10 -2.10 25.38
N MET A 157 -14.44 -1.02 24.95
CA MET A 157 -15.04 0.14 24.30
C MET A 157 -14.34 0.42 22.96
N PRO A 158 -15.07 0.67 21.85
CA PRO A 158 -14.42 0.96 20.58
C PRO A 158 -13.76 2.33 20.63
N VAL A 159 -12.52 2.44 20.16
CA VAL A 159 -11.73 3.68 20.15
C VAL A 159 -11.19 4.00 18.76
N ARG A 160 -10.93 5.29 18.50
CA ARG A 160 -10.36 5.76 17.22
C ARG A 160 -8.85 5.94 17.26
N SER A 161 -8.29 6.05 18.47
CA SER A 161 -6.89 6.34 18.75
C SER A 161 -6.53 5.81 20.12
N MET A 162 -5.25 5.52 20.34
CA MET A 162 -4.69 5.11 21.62
C MET A 162 -3.24 5.56 21.74
N SER A 163 -2.72 5.63 22.96
CA SER A 163 -1.35 6.08 23.22
C SER A 163 -0.36 4.92 23.24
N PHE A 164 0.92 5.24 23.01
CA PHE A 164 2.01 4.26 23.15
C PHE A 164 2.25 3.78 24.58
N VAL A 165 1.67 4.42 25.60
CA VAL A 165 1.74 3.98 27.01
C VAL A 165 1.42 2.49 27.17
N SER A 166 0.35 1.98 26.55
CA SER A 166 0.08 0.54 26.52
C SER A 166 -0.84 0.21 25.36
N MET A 167 -0.26 -0.25 24.27
CA MET A 167 -0.98 -0.60 23.06
C MET A 167 -0.51 -1.97 22.54
N LEU A 168 -1.42 -2.93 22.45
CA LEU A 168 -1.20 -4.24 21.85
C LEU A 168 -1.66 -4.21 20.39
N ILE A 169 -0.78 -4.55 19.44
CA ILE A 169 -1.01 -4.36 18.01
C ILE A 169 -0.81 -5.68 17.28
N ASP A 170 -1.70 -5.97 16.34
CA ASP A 170 -1.54 -7.08 15.43
C ASP A 170 -0.39 -6.86 14.43
N ALA A 171 0.52 -7.83 14.32
CA ALA A 171 1.70 -7.73 13.45
C ALA A 171 1.33 -7.66 11.96
N VAL A 172 0.20 -8.25 11.54
CA VAL A 172 -0.33 -8.09 10.19
C VAL A 172 -0.75 -6.64 9.96
N ALA A 173 -1.34 -5.98 10.95
CA ALA A 173 -1.69 -4.57 10.85
C ALA A 173 -0.46 -3.65 10.80
N ILE A 174 0.61 -3.99 11.52
CA ILE A 174 1.91 -3.29 11.44
C ILE A 174 2.50 -3.42 10.03
N ARG A 175 2.61 -4.65 9.49
CA ARG A 175 3.10 -4.88 8.12
C ARG A 175 2.25 -4.14 7.08
N ARG A 176 0.93 -4.09 7.27
CA ARG A 176 -0.01 -3.37 6.38
C ARG A 176 0.13 -1.85 6.42
N SER A 177 0.29 -1.31 7.62
CA SER A 177 0.15 0.14 7.83
C SER A 177 1.51 0.83 7.84
N GLY A 178 2.60 0.07 7.95
CA GLY A 178 3.96 0.56 8.16
C GLY A 178 4.27 0.83 9.63
N LEU A 179 5.42 1.45 9.87
CA LEU A 179 5.90 1.81 11.21
C LEU A 179 5.38 3.20 11.64
N PRO A 180 5.57 3.59 12.92
CA PRO A 180 5.45 4.98 13.34
C PRO A 180 6.40 5.88 12.54
N VAL A 181 5.93 7.08 12.15
CA VAL A 181 6.74 8.03 11.38
C VAL A 181 7.83 8.61 12.29
N THR A 182 9.06 8.15 12.10
CA THR A 182 10.19 8.45 13.00
C THR A 182 10.50 9.94 13.12
N ASP A 183 10.32 10.70 12.03
CA ASP A 183 10.62 12.14 12.00
C ASP A 183 9.67 12.99 12.86
N TYR A 184 8.59 12.40 13.38
CA TYR A 184 7.75 13.06 14.39
C TYR A 184 8.55 13.33 15.67
N PHE A 185 9.57 12.51 15.97
CA PHE A 185 10.43 12.59 17.14
C PHE A 185 9.66 12.42 18.45
N ILE A 186 8.81 13.38 18.83
CA ILE A 186 7.92 13.30 19.99
C ILE A 186 6.56 13.94 19.67
N TRP A 187 5.52 13.48 20.37
CA TRP A 187 4.14 13.99 20.33
C TRP A 187 3.42 13.77 18.99
N ASN A 188 2.17 13.34 19.10
CA ASN A 188 1.26 13.08 17.98
C ASN A 188 1.71 11.90 17.09
N ASP A 189 2.81 11.23 17.43
CA ASP A 189 3.32 10.01 16.82
C ASP A 189 2.40 8.82 17.15
N ASP A 190 2.03 8.66 18.42
CA ASP A 190 1.05 7.66 18.87
C ASP A 190 -0.35 7.91 18.27
N PHE A 191 -0.79 9.16 18.24
CA PHE A 191 -2.08 9.55 17.69
C PHE A 191 -2.10 9.35 16.17
N GLU A 192 -1.07 9.77 15.43
CA GLU A 192 -0.96 9.50 13.99
C GLU A 192 -0.95 7.99 13.72
N TYR A 193 -0.11 7.25 14.43
CA TYR A 193 0.08 5.83 14.18
C TYR A 193 -1.17 5.02 14.52
N SER A 194 -1.75 5.20 15.71
CA SER A 194 -2.97 4.51 16.10
C SER A 194 -4.15 4.89 15.21
N THR A 195 -4.29 6.17 14.84
CA THR A 195 -5.37 6.55 13.92
C THR A 195 -5.16 6.03 12.50
N ARG A 196 -3.91 5.82 12.05
CA ARG A 196 -3.58 5.17 10.78
C ARG A 196 -3.87 3.67 10.82
N LEU A 197 -3.44 2.96 11.87
CA LEU A 197 -3.72 1.54 12.10
C LEU A 197 -5.23 1.26 12.09
N LEU A 198 -6.00 2.07 12.82
CA LEU A 198 -7.43 1.91 13.03
C LEU A 198 -8.31 2.48 11.92
N ARG A 199 -7.74 3.00 10.83
CA ARG A 199 -8.54 3.55 9.73
C ARG A 199 -9.31 2.43 9.02
N GLY A 200 -10.61 2.34 9.31
CA GLY A 200 -11.48 1.28 8.79
C GLY A 200 -11.28 -0.08 9.46
N ARG A 201 -10.67 -0.10 10.66
CA ARG A 201 -10.41 -1.32 11.43
C ARG A 201 -10.81 -1.16 12.90
N VAL A 202 -10.83 -2.26 13.64
CA VAL A 202 -11.32 -2.28 15.02
C VAL A 202 -10.19 -1.98 16.00
N GLY A 203 -10.40 -0.95 16.82
CA GLY A 203 -9.56 -0.63 17.97
C GLY A 203 -10.38 -0.67 19.25
N LEU A 204 -9.85 -1.33 20.27
CA LEU A 204 -10.56 -1.53 21.55
C LEU A 204 -9.80 -0.90 22.70
N TYR A 205 -10.51 -0.24 23.60
CA TYR A 205 -10.04 0.10 24.94
C TYR A 205 -10.57 -0.95 25.91
N VAL A 206 -9.69 -1.53 26.71
CA VAL A 206 -10.00 -2.64 27.61
C VAL A 206 -9.83 -2.18 29.06
N PRO A 207 -10.92 -1.79 29.75
CA PRO A 207 -10.88 -1.33 31.15
C PRO A 207 -10.29 -2.35 32.13
N GLY A 208 -10.40 -3.65 31.84
CA GLY A 208 -9.88 -4.73 32.66
C GLY A 208 -8.35 -4.85 32.62
N SER A 209 -7.72 -4.46 31.51
CA SER A 209 -6.26 -4.35 31.41
C SER A 209 -5.82 -3.04 32.03
N VAL A 210 -5.06 -3.09 33.13
CA VAL A 210 -4.64 -1.89 33.85
C VAL A 210 -3.12 -1.74 33.83
N VAL A 211 -2.65 -0.54 33.50
CA VAL A 211 -1.24 -0.14 33.61
C VAL A 211 -1.12 1.15 34.41
N GLU A 212 -0.10 1.26 35.25
CA GLU A 212 0.24 2.47 35.98
C GLU A 212 1.26 3.28 35.18
N HIS A 213 1.01 4.57 34.94
CA HIS A 213 1.90 5.46 34.20
C HIS A 213 2.57 6.45 35.17
N ARG A 214 3.83 6.17 35.52
CA ARG A 214 4.61 6.85 36.56
C ARG A 214 5.26 8.14 36.06
N THR A 215 4.46 9.08 35.55
CA THR A 215 5.02 10.36 35.11
C THR A 215 5.49 11.21 36.30
N LYS A 216 6.30 12.24 36.06
CA LYS A 216 6.85 13.09 37.15
C LYS A 216 5.80 13.96 37.85
N LYS A 217 4.69 14.29 37.18
CA LYS A 217 3.60 15.13 37.71
C LYS A 217 2.29 14.68 37.08
N LEU A 218 1.23 14.58 37.88
CA LEU A 218 -0.12 14.35 37.35
C LEU A 218 -0.53 15.55 36.51
N GLY A 219 -0.41 15.42 35.19
CA GLY A 219 -0.63 16.49 34.23
C GLY A 219 -1.64 16.07 33.16
N ALA A 220 -2.53 16.99 32.80
CA ALA A 220 -3.34 16.86 31.60
C ALA A 220 -2.57 17.38 30.37
N THR A 221 -3.06 17.04 29.17
CA THR A 221 -2.49 17.49 27.87
C THR A 221 -2.39 19.02 27.67
N ASP A 222 -2.77 19.84 28.66
CA ASP A 222 -2.76 21.30 28.61
C ASP A 222 -1.67 21.96 29.47
N ALA A 223 -0.71 21.18 30.01
CA ALA A 223 0.51 21.72 30.61
C ALA A 223 1.31 22.56 29.59
N ASP A 224 1.98 23.63 30.05
CA ASP A 224 2.70 24.55 29.16
C ASP A 224 3.85 23.83 28.43
N PRO A 225 3.80 23.72 27.09
CA PRO A 225 4.76 22.93 26.33
C PRO A 225 6.11 23.62 26.13
N GLY A 226 6.23 24.92 26.41
CA GLY A 226 7.46 25.69 26.19
C GLY A 226 8.04 25.50 24.78
N PRO A 227 9.36 25.29 24.62
CA PRO A 227 9.98 25.09 23.31
C PRO A 227 9.45 23.88 22.52
N ARG A 228 8.91 22.87 23.22
CA ARG A 228 8.38 21.64 22.58
C ARG A 228 7.08 21.91 21.80
N PHE A 229 6.45 23.06 21.99
CA PHE A 229 5.28 23.47 21.19
C PHE A 229 5.55 23.45 19.69
N TYR A 230 6.82 23.60 19.30
CA TYR A 230 7.27 23.36 17.93
C TYR A 230 6.80 22.01 17.37
N TYR A 231 6.97 20.92 18.12
CA TYR A 231 6.60 19.56 17.69
C TYR A 231 5.08 19.40 17.63
N GLU A 232 4.35 19.90 18.64
CA GLU A 232 2.87 19.90 18.64
C GLU A 232 2.31 20.58 17.38
N VAL A 233 2.84 21.74 17.00
CA VAL A 233 2.37 22.46 15.80
C VAL A 233 2.81 21.74 14.52
N ARG A 234 4.11 21.45 14.37
CA ARG A 234 4.66 20.82 13.16
C ARG A 234 3.97 19.49 12.86
N ASN A 235 3.93 18.61 13.86
CA ASN A 235 3.44 17.24 13.70
C ASN A 235 1.95 17.22 13.40
N LYS A 236 1.15 18.13 13.99
CA LYS A 236 -0.27 18.23 13.64
C LYS A 236 -0.51 18.77 12.24
N ILE A 237 0.29 19.73 11.77
CA ILE A 237 0.20 20.15 10.37
C ILE A 237 0.52 18.96 9.47
N TRP A 238 1.58 18.20 9.73
CA TRP A 238 1.88 16.97 8.99
C TRP A 238 0.74 15.95 9.05
N MET A 239 0.16 15.71 10.22
CA MET A 239 -0.97 14.80 10.38
C MET A 239 -2.18 15.22 9.53
N PHE A 240 -2.55 16.50 9.55
CA PHE A 240 -3.75 16.97 8.84
C PHE A 240 -3.53 17.12 7.33
N SER A 241 -2.30 17.44 6.90
CA SER A 241 -2.00 17.72 5.49
C SER A 241 -1.44 16.50 4.74
N ARG A 242 -0.68 15.63 5.40
CA ARG A 242 0.15 14.59 4.75
C ARG A 242 -0.19 13.18 5.22
N SER A 243 -0.65 12.99 6.46
CA SER A 243 -0.98 11.63 6.91
C SER A 243 -2.30 11.12 6.31
N PRO A 244 -2.35 9.85 5.89
CA PRO A 244 -3.58 9.18 5.49
C PRO A 244 -4.42 8.75 6.71
N ALA A 245 -4.04 9.08 7.95
CA ALA A 245 -4.73 8.58 9.14
C ALA A 245 -6.17 9.07 9.29
N LEU A 246 -6.46 10.33 8.93
CA LEU A 246 -7.76 10.97 9.18
C LEU A 246 -8.59 11.17 7.90
N SER A 247 -9.89 10.88 7.96
CA SER A 247 -10.87 11.27 6.94
C SER A 247 -11.07 12.80 6.93
N PHE A 248 -11.64 13.35 5.86
CA PHE A 248 -11.88 14.79 5.76
C PHE A 248 -12.68 15.33 6.96
N GLY A 249 -13.80 14.68 7.33
CA GLY A 249 -14.59 15.11 8.48
C GLY A 249 -13.84 15.02 9.81
N GLU A 250 -12.96 14.03 9.97
CA GLU A 250 -12.09 13.93 11.16
C GLU A 250 -11.02 15.03 11.17
N ARG A 251 -10.46 15.40 10.01
CA ARG A 251 -9.53 16.53 9.91
C ARG A 251 -10.19 17.83 10.35
N VAL A 252 -11.44 18.05 9.96
CA VAL A 252 -12.22 19.22 10.43
C VAL A 252 -12.45 19.16 11.94
N LEU A 253 -12.93 18.03 12.47
CA LEU A 253 -13.22 17.85 13.89
C LEU A 253 -11.96 18.01 14.77
N TYR A 254 -10.91 17.24 14.48
CA TYR A 254 -9.65 17.27 15.24
C TYR A 254 -8.85 18.54 14.99
N GLY A 255 -8.96 19.12 13.78
CA GLY A 255 -8.37 20.43 13.45
C GLY A 255 -9.00 21.55 14.28
N GLY A 256 -10.33 21.64 14.34
CA GLY A 256 -11.02 22.62 15.19
C GLY A 256 -10.70 22.44 16.67
N SER A 257 -10.68 21.20 17.16
CA SER A 257 -10.29 20.88 18.54
C SER A 257 -8.85 21.29 18.85
N THR A 258 -7.94 21.09 17.88
CA THR A 258 -6.53 21.49 17.95
C THR A 258 -6.38 23.01 18.02
N VAL A 259 -7.03 23.75 17.11
CA VAL A 259 -6.98 25.21 17.10
C VAL A 259 -7.48 25.77 18.44
N ARG A 260 -8.61 25.25 18.93
CA ARG A 260 -9.14 25.63 20.25
C ARG A 260 -8.14 25.35 21.38
N ARG A 261 -7.45 24.20 21.34
CA ARG A 261 -6.42 23.85 22.33
C ARG A 261 -5.23 24.80 22.24
N TRP A 262 -4.71 25.08 21.05
CA TRP A 262 -3.59 26.00 20.85
C TRP A 262 -3.91 27.42 21.33
N VAL A 263 -5.10 27.93 21.03
CA VAL A 263 -5.55 29.23 21.55
C VAL A 263 -5.54 29.23 23.08
N ARG A 264 -6.09 28.17 23.71
CA ARG A 264 -6.11 28.05 25.17
C ARG A 264 -4.71 27.95 25.77
N THR A 265 -3.83 27.13 25.19
CA THR A 265 -2.42 26.99 25.60
C THR A 265 -1.70 28.33 25.51
N PHE A 266 -1.89 29.06 24.42
CA PHE A 266 -1.29 30.38 24.23
C PHE A 266 -1.80 31.41 25.24
N VAL A 267 -3.11 31.44 25.53
CA VAL A 267 -3.70 32.35 26.52
C VAL A 267 -3.19 32.06 27.94
N ARG A 268 -3.07 30.79 28.31
CA ARG A 268 -2.68 30.36 29.66
C ARG A 268 -1.17 30.37 29.93
N SER A 269 -0.34 30.36 28.89
CA SER A 269 1.11 30.33 29.05
C SER A 269 1.66 31.64 29.62
N ALA A 270 2.58 31.52 30.57
CA ALA A 270 3.34 32.64 31.12
C ALA A 270 4.46 33.11 30.16
N ASP A 271 4.94 32.23 29.26
CA ASP A 271 5.98 32.53 28.26
C ASP A 271 5.44 32.42 26.82
N ARG A 272 4.52 33.34 26.52
CA ARG A 272 3.91 33.45 25.18
C ARG A 272 4.93 33.71 24.08
N ARG A 273 6.08 34.34 24.40
CA ARG A 273 7.14 34.65 23.42
C ARG A 273 7.79 33.38 22.91
N THR A 274 8.08 32.44 23.81
CA THR A 274 8.60 31.12 23.42
C THR A 274 7.57 30.34 22.62
N LEU A 275 6.30 30.33 23.03
CA LEU A 275 5.24 29.66 22.27
C LEU A 275 5.06 30.25 20.87
N TRP A 276 5.08 31.58 20.72
CA TRP A 276 4.91 32.21 19.42
C TRP A 276 6.07 31.87 18.47
N ARG A 277 7.32 31.89 18.96
CA ARG A 277 8.50 31.50 18.19
C ARG A 277 8.51 30.01 17.84
N ALA A 278 8.23 29.14 18.82
CA ALA A 278 8.20 27.70 18.62
C ALA A 278 7.07 27.29 17.68
N GLY A 279 5.86 27.82 17.90
CA GLY A 279 4.68 27.58 17.08
C GLY A 279 4.82 28.14 15.67
N GLY A 280 5.38 29.35 15.50
CA GLY A 280 5.66 29.92 14.18
C GLY A 280 6.64 29.08 13.37
N ARG A 281 7.75 28.65 13.98
CA ARG A 281 8.70 27.71 13.35
C ARG A 281 8.05 26.36 13.04
N GLY A 282 7.23 25.85 13.95
CA GLY A 282 6.51 24.59 13.79
C GLY A 282 5.52 24.65 12.62
N LEU A 283 4.79 25.75 12.48
CA LEU A 283 3.86 25.98 11.37
C LEU A 283 4.61 26.07 10.04
N TRP A 284 5.70 26.86 9.99
CA TRP A 284 6.53 27.00 8.79
C TRP A 284 7.09 25.65 8.33
N HIS A 285 7.74 24.88 9.22
CA HIS A 285 8.24 23.55 8.89
C HIS A 285 7.12 22.56 8.57
N GLY A 286 6.02 22.62 9.30
CA GLY A 286 4.85 21.79 9.03
C GLY A 286 4.29 22.01 7.62
N LEU A 287 4.30 23.25 7.11
CA LEU A 287 3.81 23.57 5.77
C LEU A 287 4.84 23.31 4.67
N THR A 288 6.11 23.66 4.90
CA THR A 288 7.15 23.68 3.85
C THR A 288 7.99 22.40 3.76
N LYS A 289 8.03 21.58 4.82
CA LYS A 289 8.81 20.35 4.86
C LYS A 289 7.89 19.14 4.94
N HIS A 290 8.35 18.02 4.39
CA HIS A 290 7.73 16.71 4.60
C HIS A 290 8.51 15.96 5.69
N PRO A 291 7.87 15.04 6.43
CA PRO A 291 8.60 14.10 7.26
C PRO A 291 9.65 13.37 6.42
N ARG A 292 10.88 13.30 6.91
CA ARG A 292 11.94 12.52 6.27
C ARG A 292 11.59 11.03 6.30
N PRO A 293 12.00 10.23 5.30
CA PRO A 293 11.84 8.78 5.33
C PRO A 293 12.48 8.16 6.57
N ASP A 294 11.89 7.09 7.10
CA ASP A 294 12.38 6.44 8.32
C ASP A 294 13.80 5.90 8.16
N THR A 295 14.16 5.46 6.96
CA THR A 295 15.52 5.03 6.60
C THR A 295 16.54 6.16 6.69
N GLU A 296 16.14 7.40 6.42
CA GLU A 296 16.99 8.58 6.55
C GLU A 296 17.15 8.97 8.02
N VAL A 297 16.04 9.02 8.78
CA VAL A 297 16.05 9.39 10.20
C VAL A 297 16.85 8.39 11.05
N LEU A 298 16.80 7.11 10.70
CA LEU A 298 17.54 6.04 11.37
C LEU A 298 18.89 5.73 10.70
N SER A 299 19.29 6.47 9.65
CA SER A 299 20.60 6.25 9.04
C SER A 299 21.72 6.43 10.08
N GLY A 300 22.60 5.43 10.20
CA GLY A 300 23.73 5.44 11.13
C GLY A 300 23.36 5.39 12.62
N VAL A 301 22.16 4.93 13.01
CA VAL A 301 21.80 4.75 14.44
C VAL A 301 21.98 3.34 14.97
N GLY A 302 22.37 2.37 14.13
CA GLY A 302 22.64 0.99 14.52
C GLY A 302 21.93 -0.05 13.63
N PRO A 303 22.07 -1.35 13.94
CA PRO A 303 21.53 -2.45 13.12
C PRO A 303 20.01 -2.38 12.90
N ALA A 304 19.27 -1.82 13.86
CA ALA A 304 17.82 -1.64 13.76
C ALA A 304 17.39 -0.77 12.57
N ALA A 305 18.27 0.10 12.05
CA ALA A 305 18.00 0.86 10.83
C ALA A 305 17.80 -0.05 9.61
N LEU A 306 18.55 -1.16 9.53
CA LEU A 306 18.40 -2.17 8.48
C LEU A 306 17.11 -2.96 8.67
N THR A 307 16.75 -3.31 9.91
CA THR A 307 15.47 -3.98 10.21
C THR A 307 14.28 -3.09 9.86
N VAL A 308 14.34 -1.81 10.19
CA VAL A 308 13.32 -0.81 9.79
C VAL A 308 13.26 -0.65 8.28
N ALA A 309 14.40 -0.64 7.58
CA ALA A 309 14.43 -0.59 6.12
C ALA A 309 13.83 -1.85 5.48
N ARG A 310 14.13 -3.04 6.03
CA ARG A 310 13.57 -4.32 5.58
C ARG A 310 12.07 -4.39 5.80
N LEU A 311 11.59 -3.98 6.97
CA LEU A 311 10.15 -3.95 7.23
C LEU A 311 9.47 -2.82 6.45
N GLY A 312 10.12 -1.69 6.21
CA GLY A 312 9.62 -0.64 5.32
C GLY A 312 9.51 -1.10 3.86
N ALA A 313 10.47 -1.91 3.39
CA ALA A 313 10.44 -2.54 2.07
C ALA A 313 9.43 -3.70 1.98
N GLY A 314 9.24 -4.47 3.07
CA GLY A 314 8.25 -5.55 3.16
C GLY A 314 6.82 -5.07 3.46
N ALA A 315 6.66 -3.93 4.12
CA ALA A 315 5.40 -3.21 4.29
C ALA A 315 4.99 -2.44 3.03
N ALA A 316 5.91 -2.31 2.07
CA ALA A 316 5.64 -1.84 0.72
C ALA A 316 4.98 -2.91 -0.16
N LEU A 317 4.82 -4.14 0.33
CA LEU A 317 3.85 -5.10 -0.18
C LEU A 317 2.50 -4.82 0.49
N PRO A 318 1.44 -4.46 -0.27
CA PRO A 318 0.11 -4.37 0.31
C PRO A 318 -0.30 -5.78 0.78
N ALA A 319 -0.69 -5.93 2.04
CA ALA A 319 -1.30 -7.20 2.44
C ALA A 319 -2.66 -7.39 1.75
N PRO A 320 -3.09 -8.65 1.52
CA PRO A 320 -4.41 -8.96 1.00
C PRO A 320 -5.48 -8.35 1.89
N VAL A 321 -6.38 -7.58 1.30
CA VAL A 321 -7.56 -7.07 2.00
C VAL A 321 -8.36 -8.29 2.51
N HIS A 322 -8.79 -8.28 3.79
CA HIS A 322 -9.89 -9.17 4.17
C HIS A 322 -11.11 -8.69 3.40
N VAL A 323 -11.32 -9.30 2.25
CA VAL A 323 -12.51 -9.14 1.48
C VAL A 323 -13.61 -9.81 2.28
N ASN A 324 -14.68 -9.08 2.60
CA ASN A 324 -15.93 -9.74 2.94
C ASN A 324 -16.27 -10.66 1.76
N ARG A 325 -16.05 -11.97 1.93
CA ARG A 325 -16.34 -13.06 0.98
C ARG A 325 -16.39 -12.60 -0.48
N ILE A 326 -15.25 -12.62 -1.16
CA ILE A 326 -15.31 -13.15 -2.52
C ILE A 326 -15.72 -14.61 -2.33
N ALA A 327 -16.87 -14.97 -2.84
CA ALA A 327 -17.17 -16.35 -3.12
C ALA A 327 -16.23 -16.80 -4.24
N ALA A 328 -14.97 -17.04 -3.90
CA ALA A 328 -14.09 -17.88 -4.67
C ALA A 328 -14.17 -19.25 -4.00
N ALA A 329 -14.83 -20.19 -4.69
CA ALA A 329 -14.67 -21.61 -4.39
C ALA A 329 -13.18 -22.00 -4.55
N PRO A 330 -12.72 -23.09 -3.91
CA PRO A 330 -11.36 -23.23 -3.39
C PRO A 330 -10.34 -23.39 -4.51
N GLY A 331 -9.51 -22.37 -4.67
CA GLY A 331 -8.22 -22.43 -5.37
C GLY A 331 -7.26 -21.54 -4.60
N THR A 332 -6.36 -22.14 -3.84
CA THR A 332 -5.32 -21.45 -3.07
C THR A 332 -4.42 -20.65 -4.01
N PHE A 333 -4.39 -19.34 -3.82
CA PHE A 333 -3.35 -18.46 -4.36
C PHE A 333 -1.98 -18.94 -3.82
N VAL A 334 -1.12 -19.47 -4.68
CA VAL A 334 0.28 -19.80 -4.38
C VAL A 334 1.15 -18.73 -5.06
N SER A 335 1.30 -17.58 -4.42
CA SER A 335 2.18 -16.50 -4.91
C SER A 335 3.64 -16.91 -4.84
N GLY A 336 4.43 -16.44 -5.82
CA GLY A 336 5.86 -16.24 -5.64
C GLY A 336 6.76 -17.46 -5.80
N GLU A 337 6.22 -18.66 -6.01
CA GLU A 337 7.05 -19.83 -6.29
C GLU A 337 7.58 -19.79 -7.72
N PRO A 338 8.89 -20.04 -7.95
CA PRO A 338 9.45 -20.16 -9.28
C PRO A 338 8.79 -21.29 -10.07
N LEU A 339 8.52 -21.04 -11.35
CA LEU A 339 8.06 -22.07 -12.27
C LEU A 339 9.25 -22.92 -12.73
N THR A 340 9.06 -24.24 -12.72
CA THR A 340 10.05 -25.19 -13.25
C THR A 340 10.06 -25.22 -14.78
N ASP A 341 9.02 -24.70 -15.42
CA ASP A 341 8.83 -24.63 -16.85
C ASP A 341 8.67 -23.17 -17.28
N ALA A 342 9.58 -22.69 -18.12
CA ALA A 342 9.57 -21.32 -18.65
C ALA A 342 8.87 -21.22 -20.00
N ARG A 343 8.31 -22.32 -20.52
CA ARG A 343 7.56 -22.30 -21.78
C ARG A 343 6.33 -21.38 -21.67
N PHE A 344 6.02 -20.70 -22.77
CA PHE A 344 4.99 -19.67 -22.77
C PHE A 344 4.19 -19.62 -24.05
N SER A 345 2.97 -19.09 -23.92
CA SER A 345 2.03 -18.88 -25.03
C SER A 345 1.94 -17.40 -25.34
N VAL A 346 1.87 -17.01 -26.61
CA VAL A 346 1.44 -15.66 -27.00
C VAL A 346 -0.06 -15.68 -27.26
N LEU A 347 -0.79 -14.69 -26.72
CA LEU A 347 -2.22 -14.51 -26.95
C LEU A 347 -2.45 -13.22 -27.74
N LEU A 348 -2.99 -13.35 -28.97
CA LEU A 348 -3.20 -12.26 -29.92
C LEU A 348 -4.66 -12.25 -30.41
N PRO A 349 -5.51 -11.31 -29.97
CA PRO A 349 -6.85 -11.15 -30.50
C PRO A 349 -6.83 -10.33 -31.81
N VAL A 350 -7.72 -10.68 -32.73
CA VAL A 350 -7.98 -9.94 -33.97
C VAL A 350 -9.47 -9.86 -34.23
N TYR A 351 -9.94 -8.73 -34.74
CA TYR A 351 -11.33 -8.52 -35.10
C TYR A 351 -11.45 -7.76 -36.43
N ARG A 352 -12.69 -7.62 -36.91
CA ARG A 352 -13.00 -6.99 -38.21
C ARG A 352 -12.50 -5.54 -38.39
N GLY A 353 -12.11 -4.87 -37.30
CA GLY A 353 -11.66 -3.48 -37.34
C GLY A 353 -10.15 -3.32 -37.44
N ASP A 354 -9.39 -4.43 -37.42
CA ASP A 354 -7.96 -4.43 -37.61
C ASP A 354 -7.59 -4.30 -39.10
N ASP A 355 -6.31 -4.02 -39.34
CA ASP A 355 -5.73 -3.96 -40.68
C ASP A 355 -4.91 -5.22 -40.95
N ALA A 356 -5.00 -5.77 -42.16
CA ALA A 356 -4.35 -7.02 -42.51
C ALA A 356 -2.81 -6.92 -42.52
N ALA A 357 -2.26 -5.79 -42.98
CA ALA A 357 -0.82 -5.58 -43.00
C ALA A 357 -0.26 -5.37 -41.58
N HIS A 358 -1.01 -4.64 -40.74
CA HIS A 358 -0.67 -4.50 -39.33
C HIS A 358 -0.69 -5.85 -38.61
N LEU A 359 -1.74 -6.66 -38.81
CA LEU A 359 -1.83 -8.01 -38.25
C LEU A 359 -0.63 -8.88 -38.63
N GLU A 360 -0.27 -8.92 -39.91
CA GLU A 360 0.87 -9.72 -40.36
C GLU A 360 2.18 -9.24 -39.73
N ARG A 361 2.40 -7.92 -39.68
CA ARG A 361 3.60 -7.34 -39.07
C ARG A 361 3.67 -7.61 -37.57
N GLY A 362 2.55 -7.41 -36.86
CA GLY A 362 2.42 -7.68 -35.43
C GLY A 362 2.64 -9.17 -35.12
N PHE A 363 2.07 -10.07 -35.93
CA PHE A 363 2.29 -11.51 -35.82
C PHE A 363 3.76 -11.90 -36.02
N ARG A 364 4.45 -11.35 -37.04
CA ARG A 364 5.91 -11.56 -37.22
C ARG A 364 6.71 -11.10 -36.01
N SER A 365 6.33 -9.97 -35.43
CA SER A 365 7.03 -9.37 -34.28
C SER A 365 7.00 -10.24 -33.02
N VAL A 366 5.94 -11.02 -32.81
CA VAL A 366 5.79 -11.93 -31.66
C VAL A 366 6.30 -13.34 -31.96
N SER A 367 6.74 -13.60 -33.19
CA SER A 367 7.17 -14.92 -33.64
C SER A 367 8.63 -14.89 -34.10
N VAL A 368 8.86 -14.68 -35.39
CA VAL A 368 10.17 -14.81 -36.05
C VAL A 368 11.18 -13.75 -35.65
N ASP A 369 10.73 -12.57 -35.19
CA ASP A 369 11.62 -11.47 -34.81
C ASP A 369 12.15 -11.60 -33.37
N GLN A 370 11.64 -12.55 -32.58
CA GLN A 370 11.96 -12.66 -31.16
C GLN A 370 13.28 -13.41 -30.93
N THR A 371 14.11 -12.91 -30.02
CA THR A 371 15.33 -13.60 -29.58
C THR A 371 15.02 -14.81 -28.70
N LEU A 372 13.89 -14.78 -28.00
CA LEU A 372 13.27 -15.93 -27.34
C LEU A 372 11.91 -16.20 -27.99
N PRO A 373 11.79 -17.19 -28.90
CA PRO A 373 10.52 -17.49 -29.55
C PRO A 373 9.51 -18.10 -28.56
N PRO A 374 8.20 -17.87 -28.72
CA PRO A 374 7.17 -18.56 -27.96
C PRO A 374 7.07 -20.05 -28.33
N ASP A 375 6.51 -20.84 -27.42
CA ASP A 375 6.25 -22.26 -27.63
C ASP A 375 4.93 -22.51 -28.38
N GLU A 376 4.01 -21.55 -28.31
CA GLU A 376 2.80 -21.51 -29.13
C GLU A 376 2.27 -20.09 -29.28
N ILE A 377 1.50 -19.85 -30.34
CA ILE A 377 0.78 -18.60 -30.56
C ILE A 377 -0.71 -18.92 -30.71
N VAL A 378 -1.52 -18.35 -29.82
CA VAL A 378 -2.97 -18.44 -29.84
C VAL A 378 -3.53 -17.15 -30.44
N VAL A 379 -4.11 -17.25 -31.63
CA VAL A 379 -4.77 -16.15 -32.32
C VAL A 379 -6.28 -16.29 -32.17
N VAL A 380 -6.95 -15.28 -31.61
CA VAL A 380 -8.40 -15.29 -31.43
C VAL A 380 -9.06 -14.40 -32.47
N ARG A 381 -9.82 -14.99 -33.39
CA ARG A 381 -10.63 -14.28 -34.36
C ARG A 381 -12.01 -13.95 -33.77
N ASP A 382 -12.19 -12.72 -33.30
CA ASP A 382 -13.41 -12.24 -32.65
C ASP A 382 -14.52 -11.87 -33.64
N GLY A 383 -15.16 -12.92 -34.20
CA GLY A 383 -16.24 -12.83 -35.16
C GLY A 383 -15.78 -12.91 -36.62
N PRO A 384 -16.70 -12.70 -37.58
CA PRO A 384 -16.38 -12.64 -39.00
C PRO A 384 -15.47 -11.45 -39.33
N VAL A 385 -14.47 -11.66 -40.17
CA VAL A 385 -13.48 -10.66 -40.63
C VAL A 385 -13.52 -10.51 -42.15
N GLY A 386 -12.93 -9.43 -42.68
CA GLY A 386 -12.81 -9.22 -44.12
C GLY A 386 -11.88 -10.23 -44.80
N ALA A 387 -11.95 -10.31 -46.14
CA ALA A 387 -11.19 -11.26 -46.94
C ALA A 387 -9.66 -11.14 -46.74
N GLU A 388 -9.15 -9.92 -46.58
CA GLU A 388 -7.72 -9.66 -46.40
C GLU A 388 -7.20 -10.20 -45.07
N ILE A 389 -7.91 -9.93 -43.96
CA ILE A 389 -7.57 -10.49 -42.63
C ILE A 389 -7.71 -12.01 -42.66
N ALA A 390 -8.75 -12.55 -43.28
CA ALA A 390 -8.94 -14.00 -43.41
C ALA A 390 -7.76 -14.65 -44.16
N ALA A 391 -7.29 -14.03 -45.25
CA ALA A 391 -6.14 -14.51 -46.01
C ALA A 391 -4.83 -14.49 -45.20
N VAL A 392 -4.64 -13.52 -44.29
CA VAL A 392 -3.51 -13.53 -43.35
C VAL A 392 -3.66 -14.66 -42.32
N LEU A 393 -4.85 -14.82 -41.75
CA LEU A 393 -5.13 -15.87 -40.76
C LEU A 393 -4.93 -17.29 -41.30
N ASP A 394 -5.29 -17.53 -42.57
CA ASP A 394 -5.19 -18.84 -43.20
C ASP A 394 -3.74 -19.23 -43.55
N ARG A 395 -2.79 -18.29 -43.50
CA ARG A 395 -1.37 -18.52 -43.82
C ARG A 395 -0.40 -18.26 -42.66
N LEU A 396 -0.90 -18.12 -41.42
CA LEU A 396 -0.03 -17.87 -40.26
C LEU A 396 1.02 -18.96 -40.03
N ASP A 397 0.66 -20.23 -40.26
CA ASP A 397 1.55 -21.38 -40.16
C ASP A 397 2.70 -21.35 -41.19
N GLU A 398 2.58 -20.56 -42.27
CA GLU A 398 3.64 -20.37 -43.27
C GLU A 398 4.65 -19.29 -42.83
N ILE A 399 4.30 -18.46 -41.86
CA ILE A 399 5.11 -17.31 -41.42
C ILE A 399 6.13 -17.72 -40.35
N THR A 400 5.84 -18.74 -39.55
CA THR A 400 6.65 -19.13 -38.39
C THR A 400 6.66 -20.64 -38.19
N ASP A 401 7.76 -21.16 -37.66
CA ASP A 401 7.87 -22.56 -37.21
C ASP A 401 7.22 -22.79 -35.83
N VAL A 402 6.75 -21.73 -35.15
CA VAL A 402 6.05 -21.84 -33.86
C VAL A 402 4.62 -22.35 -34.10
N PRO A 403 4.12 -23.35 -33.34
CA PRO A 403 2.74 -23.82 -33.47
C PRO A 403 1.70 -22.70 -33.30
N VAL A 404 0.81 -22.54 -34.28
CA VAL A 404 -0.27 -21.54 -34.24
C VAL A 404 -1.63 -22.23 -33.99
N LYS A 405 -2.42 -21.66 -33.08
CA LYS A 405 -3.80 -22.06 -32.84
C LYS A 405 -4.74 -20.90 -33.14
N VAL A 406 -5.64 -21.07 -34.10
CA VAL A 406 -6.64 -20.04 -34.43
C VAL A 406 -7.99 -20.38 -33.78
N VAL A 407 -8.36 -19.67 -32.73
CA VAL A 407 -9.68 -19.76 -32.08
C VAL A 407 -10.67 -18.88 -32.83
N ARG A 408 -11.67 -19.48 -33.48
CA ARG A 408 -12.63 -18.77 -34.34
C ARG A 408 -13.96 -18.58 -33.62
N LEU A 409 -14.26 -17.34 -33.20
CA LEU A 409 -15.54 -17.01 -32.59
C LEU A 409 -16.59 -16.74 -33.69
N PRO A 410 -17.84 -17.19 -33.51
CA PRO A 410 -18.90 -17.03 -34.52
C PRO A 410 -19.41 -15.59 -34.64
N HIS A 411 -19.29 -14.82 -33.57
CA HIS A 411 -19.71 -13.42 -33.47
C HIS A 411 -18.63 -12.60 -32.80
N ASN A 412 -18.63 -11.29 -33.03
CA ASN A 412 -17.79 -10.37 -32.28
C ASN A 412 -18.36 -10.22 -30.87
N LEU A 413 -17.65 -10.77 -29.87
CA LEU A 413 -18.03 -10.77 -28.46
C LEU A 413 -17.31 -9.66 -27.67
N GLY A 414 -16.37 -8.97 -28.31
CA GLY A 414 -15.55 -7.94 -27.70
C GLY A 414 -14.28 -8.50 -27.06
N LEU A 415 -13.30 -7.61 -26.88
CA LEU A 415 -11.93 -7.96 -26.49
C LEU A 415 -11.85 -8.83 -25.23
N ALA A 416 -12.51 -8.44 -24.13
CA ALA A 416 -12.49 -9.21 -22.89
C ALA A 416 -12.91 -10.68 -23.08
N ARG A 417 -13.99 -10.94 -23.83
CA ARG A 417 -14.46 -12.31 -24.08
C ARG A 417 -13.55 -13.06 -25.05
N ALA A 418 -13.01 -12.38 -26.07
CA ALA A 418 -12.02 -12.96 -26.96
C ALA A 418 -10.77 -13.40 -26.19
N LEU A 419 -10.28 -12.58 -25.25
CA LEU A 419 -9.13 -12.92 -24.41
C LEU A 419 -9.41 -14.12 -23.51
N GLU A 420 -10.60 -14.24 -22.90
CA GLU A 420 -10.96 -15.42 -22.10
C GLU A 420 -10.96 -16.73 -22.92
N GLU A 421 -11.57 -16.71 -24.11
CA GLU A 421 -11.57 -17.87 -25.02
C GLU A 421 -10.15 -18.23 -25.47
N GLY A 422 -9.30 -17.21 -25.68
CA GLY A 422 -7.89 -17.40 -25.98
C GLY A 422 -7.09 -17.99 -24.82
N LEU A 423 -7.28 -17.48 -23.60
CA LEU A 423 -6.62 -18.00 -22.40
C LEU A 423 -6.99 -19.46 -22.12
N ALA A 424 -8.23 -19.85 -22.40
CA ALA A 424 -8.67 -21.24 -22.32
C ALA A 424 -7.97 -22.15 -23.35
N ALA A 425 -7.57 -21.60 -24.50
CA ALA A 425 -6.86 -22.33 -25.56
C ALA A 425 -5.33 -22.35 -25.38
N CYS A 426 -4.77 -21.46 -24.54
CA CYS A 426 -3.36 -21.49 -24.15
C CYS A 426 -3.03 -22.76 -23.36
N THR A 427 -1.93 -23.42 -23.71
CA THR A 427 -1.41 -24.63 -23.06
C THR A 427 -0.54 -24.28 -21.87
N HIS A 428 0.28 -23.24 -22.00
CA HIS A 428 1.32 -22.92 -21.03
C HIS A 428 0.82 -22.01 -19.91
N GLU A 429 1.53 -22.05 -18.79
CA GLU A 429 1.21 -21.24 -17.61
C GLU A 429 1.59 -19.78 -17.81
N ILE A 430 2.69 -19.49 -18.51
CA ILE A 430 3.08 -18.13 -18.85
C ILE A 430 2.37 -17.73 -20.14
N VAL A 431 1.67 -16.59 -20.11
CA VAL A 431 0.97 -16.02 -21.27
C VAL A 431 1.46 -14.60 -21.51
N ALA A 432 1.99 -14.35 -22.70
CA ALA A 432 2.34 -13.02 -23.17
C ALA A 432 1.20 -12.45 -24.03
N ARG A 433 0.66 -11.30 -23.64
CA ARG A 433 -0.36 -10.62 -24.45
C ARG A 433 0.28 -9.89 -25.62
N ALA A 434 -0.37 -9.87 -26.77
CA ALA A 434 -0.03 -8.99 -27.89
C ALA A 434 -1.29 -8.38 -28.50
N ASP A 435 -1.15 -7.21 -29.11
CA ASP A 435 -2.17 -6.60 -29.97
C ASP A 435 -1.84 -6.84 -31.43
N ALA A 436 -2.86 -6.92 -32.28
CA ALA A 436 -2.69 -7.19 -33.71
C ALA A 436 -1.97 -6.06 -34.46
N ASP A 437 -2.04 -4.82 -33.97
CA ASP A 437 -1.47 -3.64 -34.63
C ASP A 437 -0.17 -3.10 -34.01
N ASP A 438 0.26 -3.68 -32.90
CA ASP A 438 1.49 -3.34 -32.17
C ASP A 438 2.66 -4.26 -32.56
N ILE A 439 3.89 -3.80 -32.30
CA ILE A 439 5.12 -4.54 -32.65
C ILE A 439 5.88 -4.86 -31.36
N SER A 440 6.09 -6.13 -31.06
CA SER A 440 6.96 -6.57 -29.97
C SER A 440 8.43 -6.44 -30.41
N LEU A 441 9.25 -5.77 -29.61
CA LEU A 441 10.68 -5.65 -29.88
C LEU A 441 11.40 -7.00 -29.66
N PRO A 442 12.51 -7.27 -30.35
CA PRO A 442 13.15 -8.59 -30.37
C PRO A 442 13.44 -9.20 -29.00
N ASP A 443 13.84 -8.36 -28.03
CA ASP A 443 14.25 -8.81 -26.69
C ASP A 443 13.10 -8.87 -25.68
N ARG A 444 11.85 -8.67 -26.11
CA ARG A 444 10.69 -8.57 -25.23
C ARG A 444 10.56 -9.81 -24.35
N PHE A 445 10.44 -10.99 -24.97
CA PHE A 445 10.19 -12.22 -24.22
C PHE A 445 11.42 -12.68 -23.44
N ALA A 446 12.61 -12.50 -24.00
CA ALA A 446 13.88 -12.77 -23.31
C ALA A 446 14.03 -11.93 -22.02
N THR A 447 13.40 -10.75 -21.97
CA THR A 447 13.39 -9.89 -20.78
C THR A 447 12.28 -10.26 -19.80
N GLN A 448 11.04 -10.47 -20.26
CA GLN A 448 9.88 -10.59 -19.37
C GLN A 448 9.60 -12.03 -18.89
N VAL A 449 9.83 -13.04 -19.73
CA VAL A 449 9.53 -14.45 -19.40
C VAL A 449 10.34 -14.96 -18.20
N PRO A 450 11.66 -14.68 -18.09
CA PRO A 450 12.43 -15.08 -16.91
C PRO A 450 11.94 -14.48 -15.60
N LEU A 451 11.37 -13.26 -15.64
CA LEU A 451 10.79 -12.62 -14.46
C LEU A 451 9.54 -13.37 -13.99
N VAL A 452 8.62 -13.68 -14.90
CA VAL A 452 7.42 -14.47 -14.55
C VAL A 452 7.81 -15.87 -14.05
N ALA A 453 8.78 -16.51 -14.73
CA ALA A 453 9.31 -17.80 -14.32
C ALA A 453 9.97 -17.77 -12.94
N SER A 454 10.62 -16.66 -12.55
CA SER A 454 11.30 -16.54 -11.25
C SER A 454 10.39 -16.26 -10.05
N GLY A 455 9.10 -15.98 -10.27
CA GLY A 455 8.14 -15.77 -9.18
C GLY A 455 7.15 -14.62 -9.36
N PHE A 456 7.28 -13.82 -10.42
CA PHE A 456 6.29 -12.77 -10.71
C PHE A 456 5.03 -13.37 -11.35
N ASP A 457 3.87 -12.81 -10.99
CA ASP A 457 2.56 -13.19 -11.51
C ASP A 457 2.13 -12.32 -12.70
N LEU A 458 2.64 -11.08 -12.77
CA LEU A 458 2.33 -10.08 -13.80
C LEU A 458 3.54 -9.17 -14.05
N VAL A 459 4.04 -9.15 -15.28
CA VAL A 459 5.18 -8.33 -15.70
C VAL A 459 4.79 -7.49 -16.90
N GLY A 460 4.83 -6.17 -16.78
CA GLY A 460 4.67 -5.25 -17.91
C GLY A 460 5.98 -4.59 -18.35
N SER A 461 5.91 -3.74 -19.36
CA SER A 461 7.04 -2.93 -19.83
C SER A 461 6.61 -1.51 -20.21
N ALA A 462 7.59 -0.62 -20.35
CA ALA A 462 7.40 0.60 -21.11
C ALA A 462 7.02 0.28 -22.57
N ILE A 463 6.35 1.23 -23.21
CA ILE A 463 6.00 1.17 -24.63
C ILE A 463 6.48 2.45 -25.32
N CYS A 464 6.82 2.35 -26.60
CA CYS A 464 7.23 3.49 -27.42
C CYS A 464 6.17 3.73 -28.49
N GLU A 465 5.60 4.92 -28.55
CA GLU A 465 4.59 5.26 -29.55
C GLU A 465 5.22 5.36 -30.96
N PHE A 466 4.52 4.90 -31.98
CA PHE A 466 4.86 5.11 -33.40
C PHE A 466 3.59 5.31 -34.24
N GLU A 467 3.71 5.91 -35.42
CA GLU A 467 2.59 6.13 -36.35
C GLU A 467 2.65 5.13 -37.50
N ASP A 468 3.19 5.54 -38.65
CA ASP A 468 3.22 4.71 -39.86
C ASP A 468 4.56 3.93 -39.98
N ASP A 469 5.69 4.58 -39.73
CA ASP A 469 7.03 3.97 -39.77
C ASP A 469 7.49 3.50 -38.37
N GLU A 470 7.82 2.21 -38.22
CA GLU A 470 8.33 1.62 -36.97
C GLU A 470 9.74 2.11 -36.58
N HIS A 471 10.47 2.70 -37.53
CA HIS A 471 11.77 3.33 -37.28
C HIS A 471 11.64 4.75 -36.71
N GLU A 472 10.47 5.38 -36.86
CA GLU A 472 10.17 6.72 -36.33
C GLU A 472 9.58 6.62 -34.92
N ARG A 473 10.46 6.59 -33.93
CA ARG A 473 10.10 6.45 -32.52
C ARG A 473 9.58 7.75 -31.93
N GLY A 474 8.35 7.71 -31.43
CA GLY A 474 7.67 8.77 -30.71
C GLY A 474 7.83 8.69 -29.19
N MET A 475 6.77 9.08 -28.47
CA MET A 475 6.79 9.20 -27.00
C MET A 475 6.95 7.84 -26.32
N VAL A 476 7.86 7.76 -25.34
CA VAL A 476 7.98 6.59 -24.46
C VAL A 476 7.10 6.75 -23.23
N ARG A 477 6.25 5.74 -22.97
CA ARG A 477 5.35 5.67 -21.81
C ARG A 477 5.89 4.67 -20.80
N VAL A 478 6.57 5.18 -19.79
CA VAL A 478 7.15 4.38 -18.70
C VAL A 478 6.11 4.15 -17.59
N PRO A 479 5.69 2.90 -17.32
CA PRO A 479 4.80 2.57 -16.20
C PRO A 479 5.54 2.65 -14.85
N PRO A 480 4.81 2.75 -13.72
CA PRO A 480 5.41 2.65 -12.38
C PRO A 480 6.06 1.28 -12.15
N THR A 481 7.13 1.22 -11.34
CA THR A 481 7.84 -0.02 -10.98
C THR A 481 7.79 -0.29 -9.47
N GLY A 482 8.02 -1.53 -9.07
CA GLY A 482 8.00 -1.99 -7.67
C GLY A 482 6.75 -1.55 -6.91
N ALA A 483 6.93 -1.03 -5.70
CA ALA A 483 5.82 -0.59 -4.83
C ALA A 483 4.92 0.49 -5.45
N ALA A 484 5.43 1.28 -6.40
CA ALA A 484 4.65 2.33 -7.05
C ALA A 484 3.53 1.78 -7.95
N ILE A 485 3.60 0.50 -8.36
CA ILE A 485 2.55 -0.18 -9.13
C ILE A 485 1.25 -0.19 -8.34
N ALA A 486 1.28 -0.72 -7.11
CA ALA A 486 0.10 -0.83 -6.26
C ALA A 486 -0.45 0.55 -5.84
N GLU A 487 0.42 1.54 -5.63
CA GLU A 487 0.00 2.91 -5.33
C GLU A 487 -0.70 3.56 -6.54
N SER A 488 -0.10 3.44 -7.73
CA SER A 488 -0.63 3.98 -8.97
C SER A 488 -1.95 3.31 -9.35
N ALA A 489 -2.07 1.99 -9.14
CA ALA A 489 -3.24 1.18 -9.45
C ALA A 489 -4.53 1.71 -8.83
N ARG A 490 -4.46 2.45 -7.72
CA ARG A 490 -5.65 3.04 -7.08
C ARG A 490 -6.19 4.27 -7.81
N PHE A 491 -5.42 4.78 -8.77
CA PHE A 491 -5.68 6.06 -9.44
C PHE A 491 -5.66 5.95 -10.96
N ARG A 492 -4.88 5.02 -11.50
CA ARG A 492 -4.78 4.71 -12.93
C ARG A 492 -4.26 3.30 -13.17
N ASP A 493 -4.51 2.80 -14.37
CA ASP A 493 -3.91 1.55 -14.81
C ASP A 493 -2.37 1.64 -14.68
N PRO A 494 -1.74 0.77 -13.89
CA PRO A 494 -0.31 0.77 -13.70
C PRO A 494 0.44 0.00 -14.79
N PHE A 495 -0.25 -0.66 -15.72
CA PHE A 495 0.36 -1.42 -16.82
C PHE A 495 -0.02 -0.82 -18.17
N ASN A 496 0.84 -1.04 -19.17
CA ASN A 496 0.44 -0.88 -20.56
C ASN A 496 -0.07 -2.26 -21.02
N HIS A 497 -1.37 -2.40 -21.25
CA HIS A 497 -1.99 -3.69 -21.59
C HIS A 497 -1.25 -4.47 -22.70
N PRO A 498 -0.78 -3.87 -23.82
CA PRO A 498 -0.13 -4.62 -24.89
C PRO A 498 1.18 -5.29 -24.50
N SER A 499 1.83 -4.82 -23.43
CA SER A 499 3.14 -5.32 -23.03
C SER A 499 3.11 -6.38 -21.94
N VAL A 500 1.96 -6.71 -21.35
CA VAL A 500 1.94 -7.60 -20.18
C VAL A 500 2.25 -9.06 -20.53
N VAL A 501 2.97 -9.71 -19.63
CA VAL A 501 3.18 -11.16 -19.55
C VAL A 501 2.77 -11.60 -18.15
N TYR A 502 1.91 -12.61 -18.03
CA TYR A 502 1.34 -13.01 -16.75
C TYR A 502 1.18 -14.52 -16.63
N ARG A 503 0.99 -14.98 -15.40
CA ARG A 503 0.57 -16.35 -15.11
C ARG A 503 -0.92 -16.52 -15.38
N ARG A 504 -1.27 -17.51 -16.18
CA ARG A 504 -2.66 -17.86 -16.53
C ARG A 504 -3.45 -18.21 -15.27
N SER A 505 -2.85 -18.94 -14.33
CA SER A 505 -3.48 -19.30 -13.05
C SER A 505 -3.75 -18.07 -12.18
N ALA A 506 -2.87 -17.06 -12.21
CA ALA A 506 -3.05 -15.81 -11.46
C ALA A 506 -4.21 -14.98 -12.03
N VAL A 507 -4.36 -14.94 -13.36
CA VAL A 507 -5.52 -14.33 -14.02
C VAL A 507 -6.82 -15.08 -13.69
N ALA A 508 -6.80 -16.41 -13.79
CA ALA A 508 -7.96 -17.25 -13.47
C ALA A 508 -8.40 -17.12 -12.00
N ALA A 509 -7.45 -17.01 -11.06
CA ALA A 509 -7.72 -16.88 -9.63
C ALA A 509 -8.53 -15.63 -9.26
N VAL A 510 -8.51 -14.58 -10.11
CA VAL A 510 -9.27 -13.34 -9.90
C VAL A 510 -10.48 -13.19 -10.83
N GLY A 511 -10.85 -14.26 -11.54
CA GLY A 511 -12.04 -14.33 -12.40
C GLY A 511 -11.82 -14.00 -13.87
N GLY A 512 -10.57 -13.80 -14.31
CA GLY A 512 -10.26 -13.51 -15.71
C GLY A 512 -10.67 -12.11 -16.18
N TYR A 513 -10.67 -11.91 -17.50
CA TYR A 513 -11.15 -10.70 -18.15
C TYR A 513 -12.68 -10.61 -18.07
N GLU A 514 -13.16 -9.60 -17.35
CA GLU A 514 -14.57 -9.22 -17.35
C GLU A 514 -14.87 -8.12 -18.36
N HIS A 515 -16.05 -8.20 -18.98
CA HIS A 515 -16.48 -7.17 -19.91
C HIS A 515 -16.75 -5.85 -19.16
N LEU A 516 -15.87 -4.88 -19.39
CA LEU A 516 -16.03 -3.51 -18.95
C LEU A 516 -15.48 -2.58 -20.03
N ASP A 517 -16.35 -2.18 -20.94
CA ASP A 517 -16.07 -1.32 -22.11
C ASP A 517 -14.84 -0.38 -21.92
N LEU A 518 -13.70 -0.70 -22.55
CA LEU A 518 -12.44 0.09 -22.59
C LEU A 518 -11.63 0.14 -21.28
N MET A 519 -11.95 -0.70 -20.30
CA MET A 519 -11.35 -0.71 -18.96
C MET A 519 -11.19 -2.14 -18.41
N GLU A 520 -11.37 -3.17 -19.25
CA GLU A 520 -11.24 -4.58 -18.86
C GLU A 520 -9.84 -4.93 -18.33
N ASP A 521 -8.80 -4.32 -18.90
CA ASP A 521 -7.40 -4.45 -18.50
C ASP A 521 -7.17 -3.89 -17.10
N TYR A 522 -7.61 -2.65 -16.87
CA TYR A 522 -7.43 -2.00 -15.59
C TYR A 522 -8.18 -2.73 -14.48
N LEU A 523 -9.40 -3.24 -14.75
CA LEU A 523 -10.14 -4.03 -13.78
C LEU A 523 -9.38 -5.32 -13.42
N LEU A 524 -8.89 -6.06 -14.42
CA LEU A 524 -8.14 -7.30 -14.20
C LEU A 524 -6.91 -7.04 -13.33
N PHE A 525 -6.06 -6.09 -13.72
CA PHE A 525 -4.81 -5.82 -13.00
C PHE A 525 -5.07 -5.29 -11.59
N ALA A 526 -6.10 -4.47 -11.41
CA ALA A 526 -6.53 -4.02 -10.09
C ALA A 526 -6.90 -5.21 -9.19
N ARG A 527 -7.65 -6.20 -9.71
CA ARG A 527 -8.00 -7.41 -8.96
C ARG A 527 -6.82 -8.32 -8.68
N MET A 528 -5.92 -8.51 -9.66
CA MET A 528 -4.67 -9.26 -9.45
C MET A 528 -3.84 -8.62 -8.31
N ILE A 529 -3.65 -7.31 -8.35
CA ILE A 529 -2.96 -6.57 -7.28
C ILE A 529 -3.72 -6.68 -5.95
N ALA A 530 -5.05 -6.61 -5.96
CA ALA A 530 -5.87 -6.74 -4.75
C ALA A 530 -5.75 -8.14 -4.11
N ALA A 531 -5.61 -9.18 -4.93
CA ALA A 531 -5.41 -10.55 -4.53
C ALA A 531 -3.98 -10.85 -4.05
N GLY A 532 -3.05 -9.91 -4.22
CA GLY A 532 -1.66 -10.03 -3.76
C GLY A 532 -0.67 -10.51 -4.83
N ALA A 533 -1.02 -10.43 -6.13
CA ALA A 533 -0.14 -10.80 -7.22
C ALA A 533 1.22 -10.06 -7.14
N HIS A 534 2.32 -10.81 -7.28
CA HIS A 534 3.65 -10.26 -7.41
C HIS A 534 3.79 -9.61 -8.79
N ALA A 535 3.72 -8.29 -8.84
CA ALA A 535 3.68 -7.54 -10.08
C ALA A 535 4.90 -6.64 -10.25
N GLU A 536 5.44 -6.55 -11.46
CA GLU A 536 6.58 -5.68 -11.79
C GLU A 536 6.43 -5.06 -13.20
N ASN A 537 7.08 -3.93 -13.43
CA ASN A 537 7.28 -3.39 -14.77
C ASN A 537 8.77 -3.21 -15.05
N VAL A 538 9.20 -3.57 -16.25
CA VAL A 538 10.52 -3.17 -16.75
C VAL A 538 10.46 -1.77 -17.37
N THR A 539 11.52 -0.99 -17.20
CA THR A 539 11.57 0.41 -17.65
C THR A 539 11.88 0.56 -19.14
N GLU A 540 12.45 -0.49 -19.71
CA GLU A 540 12.81 -0.63 -21.11
C GLU A 540 11.55 -0.67 -21.98
N PRO A 541 11.50 0.10 -23.08
CA PRO A 541 10.43 -0.05 -24.05
C PRO A 541 10.62 -1.39 -24.77
N LEU A 542 9.64 -2.29 -24.64
CA LEU A 542 9.67 -3.62 -25.28
C LEU A 542 8.55 -3.82 -26.31
N VAL A 543 7.67 -2.83 -26.47
CA VAL A 543 6.60 -2.82 -27.47
C VAL A 543 6.55 -1.45 -28.14
N LEU A 544 6.50 -1.44 -29.47
CA LEU A 544 6.11 -0.27 -30.24
C LEU A 544 4.59 -0.24 -30.32
N TYR A 545 3.99 0.83 -29.81
CA TYR A 545 2.56 1.03 -29.68
C TYR A 545 2.03 1.93 -30.79
N ARG A 546 1.14 1.44 -31.64
CA ARG A 546 0.68 2.18 -32.80
C ARG A 546 -0.35 3.25 -32.41
N VAL A 547 -0.13 4.49 -32.83
CA VAL A 547 -1.01 5.63 -32.50
C VAL A 547 -1.74 6.14 -33.75
N GLY A 548 -2.84 5.51 -34.12
CA GLY A 548 -3.63 5.97 -35.28
C GLY A 548 -4.32 7.34 -35.07
N ALA A 549 -4.67 8.02 -36.17
CA ALA A 549 -5.37 9.32 -36.20
C ALA A 549 -6.67 9.39 -35.37
N GLY A 550 -7.29 8.23 -35.08
CA GLY A 550 -8.48 8.09 -34.23
C GLY A 550 -8.22 7.86 -32.72
N ALA A 551 -6.98 7.67 -32.28
CA ALA A 551 -6.65 7.38 -30.88
C ALA A 551 -7.09 8.52 -29.93
N TYR A 552 -7.02 9.77 -30.39
CA TYR A 552 -7.49 10.93 -29.62
C TYR A 552 -9.02 11.05 -29.51
N ALA A 553 -9.77 10.56 -30.49
CA ALA A 553 -11.23 10.55 -30.44
C ALA A 553 -11.77 9.54 -29.40
N ARG A 554 -11.02 8.44 -29.18
CA ARG A 554 -11.34 7.39 -28.20
C ARG A 554 -11.01 7.76 -26.74
N ARG A 555 -10.20 8.81 -26.50
CA ARG A 555 -9.74 9.23 -25.16
C ARG A 555 -10.70 10.17 -24.41
N GLY A 556 -11.96 10.34 -24.85
CA GLY A 556 -12.94 11.16 -24.12
C GLY A 556 -14.39 10.94 -24.58
N GLY A 557 -15.34 11.61 -23.91
CA GLY A 557 -16.77 11.48 -24.21
C GLY A 557 -17.57 10.71 -23.16
N ARG A 558 -18.89 10.68 -23.36
CA ARG A 558 -19.85 10.15 -22.37
C ARG A 558 -19.72 8.65 -22.15
N ARG A 559 -19.36 7.88 -23.19
CA ARG A 559 -19.14 6.42 -23.11
C ARG A 559 -17.98 6.07 -22.17
N LEU A 560 -16.81 6.68 -22.38
CA LEU A 560 -15.63 6.47 -21.52
C LEU A 560 -15.86 6.96 -20.08
N LEU A 561 -16.64 8.03 -19.89
CA LEU A 561 -17.04 8.47 -18.54
C LEU A 561 -17.96 7.44 -17.88
N ALA A 562 -18.89 6.84 -18.61
CA ALA A 562 -19.76 5.78 -18.09
C ALA A 562 -18.95 4.54 -17.70
N SER A 563 -18.03 4.08 -18.55
CA SER A 563 -17.11 2.97 -18.24
C SER A 563 -16.25 3.25 -17.01
N GLU A 564 -15.78 4.48 -16.85
CA GLU A 564 -15.03 4.87 -15.65
C GLU A 564 -15.88 4.88 -14.39
N LEU A 565 -17.10 5.39 -14.47
CA LEU A 565 -18.01 5.35 -13.32
C LEU A 565 -18.32 3.90 -12.95
N ALA A 566 -18.50 3.02 -13.93
CA ALA A 566 -18.66 1.59 -13.71
C ALA A 566 -17.41 0.98 -13.06
N LEU A 567 -16.22 1.20 -13.63
CA LEU A 567 -14.94 0.76 -13.07
C LEU A 567 -14.78 1.23 -11.62
N GLN A 568 -14.93 2.53 -11.36
CA GLN A 568 -14.71 3.12 -10.05
C GLN A 568 -15.74 2.61 -9.02
N ARG A 569 -16.98 2.31 -9.45
CA ARG A 569 -17.98 1.63 -8.61
C ARG A 569 -17.59 0.19 -8.32
N THR A 570 -17.12 -0.56 -9.32
CA THR A 570 -16.66 -1.94 -9.14
C THR A 570 -15.47 -2.00 -8.19
N LEU A 571 -14.42 -1.21 -8.45
CA LEU A 571 -13.25 -1.12 -7.58
C LEU A 571 -13.61 -0.66 -6.16
N HIS A 572 -14.63 0.18 -6.01
CA HIS A 572 -15.12 0.63 -4.70
C HIS A 572 -15.90 -0.48 -3.97
N THR A 573 -16.77 -1.17 -4.69
CA THR A 573 -17.59 -2.28 -4.18
C THR A 573 -16.71 -3.46 -3.76
N GLU A 574 -15.65 -3.73 -4.52
CA GLU A 574 -14.65 -4.76 -4.25
C GLU A 574 -13.61 -4.34 -3.20
N GLY A 575 -13.70 -3.11 -2.68
CA GLY A 575 -12.83 -2.60 -1.62
C GLY A 575 -11.42 -2.22 -2.06
N PHE A 576 -11.14 -2.22 -3.37
CA PHE A 576 -9.84 -1.83 -3.92
C PHE A 576 -9.59 -0.32 -3.82
N VAL A 577 -10.63 0.50 -4.01
CA VAL A 577 -10.57 1.96 -3.80
C VAL A 577 -11.56 2.40 -2.71
N SER A 578 -11.14 3.32 -1.85
CA SER A 578 -12.01 3.94 -0.85
C SER A 578 -12.95 4.97 -1.47
N THR A 579 -14.07 5.31 -0.80
CA THR A 579 -15.02 6.33 -1.28
C THR A 579 -14.33 7.67 -1.65
N PRO A 580 -13.38 8.21 -0.86
CA PRO A 580 -12.65 9.42 -1.24
C PRO A 580 -11.78 9.24 -2.49
N GLN A 581 -11.18 8.06 -2.69
CA GLN A 581 -10.40 7.75 -3.89
C GLN A 581 -11.31 7.65 -5.11
N MET A 582 -12.44 6.95 -5.00
CA MET A 582 -13.48 6.88 -6.02
C MET A 582 -13.94 8.29 -6.42
N VAL A 583 -14.31 9.13 -5.45
CA VAL A 583 -14.75 10.51 -5.71
C VAL A 583 -13.64 11.33 -6.36
N ARG A 584 -12.40 11.26 -5.87
CA ARG A 584 -11.25 11.95 -6.49
C ARG A 584 -11.04 11.49 -7.94
N ASN A 585 -11.00 10.18 -8.17
CA ASN A 585 -10.76 9.60 -9.49
C ASN A 585 -11.84 10.05 -10.47
N VAL A 586 -13.11 9.97 -10.06
CA VAL A 586 -14.25 10.43 -10.85
C VAL A 586 -14.15 11.93 -11.12
N VAL A 587 -13.88 12.78 -10.10
CA VAL A 587 -13.80 14.24 -10.28
C VAL A 587 -12.64 14.64 -11.20
N VAL A 588 -11.44 14.09 -10.97
CA VAL A 588 -10.24 14.39 -11.78
C VAL A 588 -10.46 13.94 -13.22
N ARG A 589 -10.98 12.73 -13.44
CA ARG A 589 -11.19 12.17 -14.78
C ARG A 589 -12.38 12.78 -15.49
N ALA A 590 -13.48 13.08 -14.79
CA ALA A 590 -14.60 13.83 -15.35
C ALA A 590 -14.16 15.24 -15.74
N GLY A 591 -13.40 15.92 -14.86
CA GLY A 591 -12.81 17.23 -15.15
C GLY A 591 -11.97 17.22 -16.43
N TYR A 592 -11.10 16.23 -16.61
CA TYR A 592 -10.30 16.06 -17.82
C TYR A 592 -11.12 15.66 -19.06
N ARG A 593 -12.08 14.74 -18.92
CA ARG A 593 -12.84 14.16 -20.05
C ARG A 593 -13.99 15.02 -20.55
N LEU A 594 -14.45 15.98 -19.74
CA LEU A 594 -15.41 17.01 -20.14
C LEU A 594 -14.75 18.19 -20.86
N VAL A 595 -13.41 18.26 -20.90
CA VAL A 595 -12.69 19.25 -21.72
C VAL A 595 -12.87 18.92 -23.20
N PRO A 596 -13.40 19.86 -24.02
CA PRO A 596 -13.55 19.68 -25.46
C PRO A 596 -12.25 19.21 -26.14
N GLN A 597 -12.35 18.29 -27.10
CA GLN A 597 -11.21 17.68 -27.79
C GLN A 597 -10.20 18.70 -28.35
N ARG A 598 -10.69 19.84 -28.87
CA ARG A 598 -9.86 20.93 -29.41
C ARG A 598 -8.90 21.51 -28.38
N LEU A 599 -9.34 21.66 -27.12
CA LEU A 599 -8.51 22.18 -26.02
C LEU A 599 -7.52 21.13 -25.49
N ARG A 600 -7.90 19.85 -25.49
CA ARG A 600 -7.00 18.75 -25.10
C ARG A 600 -5.85 18.56 -26.08
N ARG A 601 -6.11 18.66 -27.40
CA ARG A 601 -5.07 18.59 -28.45
C ARG A 601 -4.07 19.75 -28.33
N ALA A 602 -4.56 20.98 -28.14
CA ALA A 602 -3.72 22.16 -27.96
C ALA A 602 -2.86 22.10 -26.68
N GLY A 603 -3.42 21.63 -25.56
CA GLY A 603 -2.69 21.47 -24.30
C GLY A 603 -1.57 20.42 -24.37
N TYR A 604 -1.81 19.31 -25.07
CA TYR A 604 -0.79 18.28 -25.30
C TYR A 604 0.36 18.78 -26.18
N GLN A 605 0.06 19.42 -27.31
CA GLN A 605 1.06 20.03 -28.20
C GLN A 605 1.91 21.09 -27.48
N SER A 606 1.31 21.85 -26.56
CA SER A 606 2.01 22.85 -25.75
C SER A 606 2.86 22.23 -24.62
N PHE A 607 2.42 21.11 -24.04
CA PHE A 607 3.15 20.38 -22.99
C PHE A 607 4.39 19.66 -23.55
N VAL A 608 4.26 19.03 -24.73
CA VAL A 608 5.39 18.40 -25.45
C VAL A 608 6.45 19.44 -25.83
N ARG A 609 6.04 20.61 -26.33
CA ARG A 609 6.94 21.75 -26.61
C ARG A 609 7.69 22.29 -25.39
N ARG A 610 7.16 22.16 -24.18
CA ARG A 610 7.74 22.75 -22.95
C ARG A 610 8.70 21.84 -22.18
N ARG A 611 8.76 20.54 -22.48
CA ARG A 611 9.58 19.57 -21.73
C ARG A 611 10.76 18.97 -22.51
N GLY A 612 11.12 19.54 -23.66
CA GLY A 612 12.33 19.12 -24.39
C GLY A 612 12.20 17.73 -24.99
N GLY A 613 11.04 17.39 -25.54
CA GLY A 613 10.94 16.29 -26.50
C GLY A 613 11.62 16.74 -27.79
N TYR A 614 12.68 16.03 -28.16
CA TYR A 614 13.36 16.16 -29.44
C TYR A 614 12.34 15.98 -30.58
N VAL A 615 12.28 16.96 -31.47
CA VAL A 615 11.56 16.92 -32.74
C VAL A 615 12.64 16.73 -33.80
N PRO A 616 12.70 15.62 -34.55
CA PRO A 616 13.30 15.67 -35.87
C PRO A 616 12.32 16.43 -36.77
N ASP A 617 12.85 17.43 -37.45
CA ASP A 617 12.13 18.31 -38.35
C ASP A 617 11.39 17.55 -39.47
N ASP A 618 10.28 18.16 -39.90
CA ASP A 618 9.60 17.99 -41.19
C ASP A 618 8.77 16.71 -41.45
N LEU A 619 7.48 16.73 -41.07
CA LEU A 619 6.33 17.05 -41.95
C LEU A 619 4.96 16.92 -41.25
#